data_AF-A0A962DWT5-F1
#
_entry.id   AF-A0A962DWT5-F1
#
_cell.length_a   1.000
_cell.length_b   1.000
_cell.length_c   1.000
_cell.angle_alpha   90.00
_cell.angle_beta   90.00
_cell.angle_gamma   90.00
#
_symmetry.space_group_name_H-M   'P 1'
#
loop_
_entity.id
_entity.type
_entity.pdbx_description
1 polymer ?
#
loop_
_entity_poly.entity_id
_entity_poly.type
_entity_poly.pdbx_seq_one_letter_code
_entity_poly.pdbx_strand_id
1 'polypeptide(L)'
;SVNDAPSFVKGPDPTVLEDAGAQTVAGWATAISAGPADESGQTLTFNVTGNTNPALFAAGPAISPTGTLTFTPAADANGSATITLALMDNGGTANGGVDTSAAQTFVINASTNKVYGKLAHLGVVERNGRYEYADHPNGVAETEQLDFYSPYGCSKGVADQYTIDYARIYGLKTVTFRQSCIYGERQLGIEDQGWVAWFAIAATLGKQLTIYGDGKQIRDVLDVRDLVRAYEMAYNARDSISGTAYNIGGGPANTMSLLELLAHLEQVTGQPIPRVYAPPRPGDQPVFVCDVRSAEVALAWKPEIRVTEGVRHLIDWVRANPELFAWMK
;
A
#
# COMPACT_ATOMS: atom_id res chain seq x y z
N SER A 1 23.91 -13.67 -39.41
CA SER A 1 24.14 -14.09 -38.03
C SER A 1 23.03 -15.05 -37.63
N VAL A 2 23.25 -15.85 -36.59
CA VAL A 2 22.19 -16.59 -35.89
C VAL A 2 21.68 -15.67 -34.79
N ASN A 3 20.36 -15.60 -34.59
CA ASN A 3 19.77 -14.70 -33.59
C ASN A 3 20.06 -15.18 -32.15
N ASP A 4 20.58 -14.31 -31.29
CA ASP A 4 20.79 -14.58 -29.86
C ASP A 4 19.63 -14.05 -28.99
N ALA A 5 19.34 -14.75 -27.89
CA ALA A 5 18.23 -14.38 -27.02
C ALA A 5 18.43 -13.00 -26.37
N PRO A 6 17.38 -12.17 -26.30
CA PRO A 6 17.49 -10.87 -25.66
C PRO A 6 17.50 -11.06 -24.13
N SER A 7 17.94 -10.03 -23.41
CA SER A 7 18.05 -10.10 -21.94
C SER A 7 17.69 -8.79 -21.24
N PHE A 8 17.28 -8.90 -19.98
CA PHE A 8 16.99 -7.78 -19.09
C PHE A 8 17.09 -8.20 -17.63
N VAL A 9 17.24 -7.24 -16.74
CA VAL A 9 17.13 -7.40 -15.29
C VAL A 9 15.82 -6.77 -14.82
N LYS A 10 14.93 -7.58 -14.22
CA LYS A 10 13.67 -7.07 -13.65
C LYS A 10 13.92 -6.19 -12.43
N GLY A 11 13.02 -5.25 -12.22
CA GLY A 11 12.98 -4.41 -11.03
C GLY A 11 12.38 -5.12 -9.82
N PRO A 12 12.32 -4.43 -8.67
CA PRO A 12 11.62 -4.93 -7.48
C PRO A 12 10.11 -5.08 -7.72
N ASP A 13 9.49 -5.88 -6.87
CA ASP A 13 8.06 -6.18 -6.90
C ASP A 13 7.24 -4.96 -6.40
N PRO A 14 6.33 -4.39 -7.22
CA PRO A 14 5.57 -3.21 -6.80
C PRO A 14 4.54 -3.51 -5.70
N THR A 15 4.44 -2.62 -4.72
CA THR A 15 3.34 -2.61 -3.74
C THR A 15 2.57 -1.30 -3.91
N VAL A 16 1.25 -1.39 -4.06
CA VAL A 16 0.40 -0.21 -4.30
C VAL A 16 -0.84 -0.24 -3.39
N LEU A 17 -1.46 0.92 -3.23
CA LEU A 17 -2.79 0.99 -2.60
C LEU A 17 -3.83 0.36 -3.53
N GLU A 18 -4.88 -0.23 -2.95
CA GLU A 18 -6.09 -0.54 -3.73
C GLU A 18 -6.69 0.77 -4.24
N ASP A 19 -7.26 0.73 -5.45
CA ASP A 19 -7.85 1.89 -6.12
C ASP A 19 -6.87 3.04 -6.43
N ALA A 20 -5.56 2.78 -6.31
CA ALA A 20 -4.58 3.72 -6.79
C ALA A 20 -4.81 4.00 -8.29
N GLY A 21 -4.62 5.26 -8.68
CA GLY A 21 -4.67 5.64 -10.09
C GLY A 21 -3.59 4.95 -10.92
N ALA A 22 -3.43 5.35 -12.18
CA ALA A 22 -2.40 4.79 -13.05
C ALA A 22 -1.01 4.86 -12.41
N GLN A 23 -0.35 3.70 -12.34
CA GLN A 23 0.99 3.53 -11.80
C GLN A 23 2.00 3.58 -12.93
N THR A 24 3.12 4.26 -12.68
CA THR A 24 4.25 4.35 -13.61
C THR A 24 5.54 4.20 -12.83
N VAL A 25 6.29 3.14 -13.11
CA VAL A 25 7.58 2.84 -12.47
C VAL A 25 8.66 2.92 -13.55
N ALA A 26 9.25 4.10 -13.70
CA ALA A 26 10.30 4.36 -14.67
C ALA A 26 11.58 3.58 -14.33
N GLY A 27 12.22 2.99 -15.34
CA GLY A 27 13.44 2.20 -15.15
C GLY A 27 13.23 0.93 -14.32
N TRP A 28 12.02 0.36 -14.33
CA TRP A 28 11.74 -0.90 -13.65
C TRP A 28 12.57 -2.04 -14.24
N ALA A 29 12.55 -2.23 -15.56
CA ALA A 29 13.47 -3.13 -16.23
C ALA A 29 14.76 -2.38 -16.61
N THR A 30 15.91 -2.97 -16.31
CA THR A 30 17.23 -2.39 -16.57
C THR A 30 18.12 -3.40 -17.30
N ALA A 31 19.31 -2.96 -17.73
CA ALA A 31 20.25 -3.79 -18.48
C ALA A 31 19.59 -4.52 -19.68
N ILE A 32 18.70 -3.80 -20.38
CA ILE A 32 17.96 -4.31 -21.54
C ILE A 32 18.93 -4.42 -22.71
N SER A 33 19.05 -5.61 -23.29
CA SER A 33 19.96 -5.91 -24.40
C SER A 33 19.26 -6.74 -25.46
N ALA A 34 19.48 -6.37 -26.73
CA ALA A 34 19.03 -7.15 -27.88
C ALA A 34 19.91 -8.37 -28.18
N GLY A 35 21.09 -8.45 -27.57
CA GLY A 35 22.09 -9.47 -27.88
C GLY A 35 23.46 -8.84 -28.17
N PRO A 36 24.37 -9.55 -28.86
CA PRO A 36 25.66 -9.03 -29.29
C PRO A 36 25.56 -7.80 -30.23
N ALA A 37 26.71 -7.19 -30.52
CA ALA A 37 26.75 -5.91 -31.24
C ALA A 37 26.14 -5.95 -32.65
N ASP A 38 26.19 -7.10 -33.33
CA ASP A 38 25.58 -7.31 -34.65
C ASP A 38 24.04 -7.40 -34.62
N GLU A 39 23.44 -7.40 -33.43
CA GLU A 39 21.99 -7.42 -33.19
C GLU A 39 21.46 -6.11 -32.60
N SER A 40 22.34 -5.11 -32.40
CA SER A 40 21.99 -3.80 -31.80
C SER A 40 20.89 -3.02 -32.54
N GLY A 41 20.58 -3.37 -33.79
CA GLY A 41 19.49 -2.79 -34.57
C GLY A 41 18.14 -3.49 -34.43
N GLN A 42 18.05 -4.59 -33.67
CA GLN A 42 16.80 -5.32 -33.45
C GLN A 42 15.85 -4.56 -32.52
N THR A 43 14.55 -4.74 -32.75
CA THR A 43 13.50 -4.09 -31.96
C THR A 43 13.04 -5.01 -30.84
N LEU A 44 13.06 -4.50 -29.61
CA LEU A 44 12.69 -5.25 -28.42
C LEU A 44 11.25 -4.96 -27.97
N THR A 45 10.55 -6.00 -27.57
CA THR A 45 9.16 -5.97 -27.08
C THR A 45 9.03 -6.80 -25.81
N PHE A 46 8.52 -6.22 -24.74
CA PHE A 46 8.14 -6.98 -23.55
C PHE A 46 6.76 -7.60 -23.73
N ASN A 47 6.66 -8.90 -23.51
CA ASN A 47 5.43 -9.66 -23.58
C ASN A 47 5.05 -10.16 -22.18
N VAL A 48 3.93 -9.70 -21.65
CA VAL A 48 3.30 -10.32 -20.47
C VAL A 48 2.61 -11.61 -20.93
N THR A 49 3.15 -12.74 -20.50
CA THR A 49 2.70 -14.09 -20.91
C THR A 49 1.81 -14.75 -19.87
N GLY A 50 1.74 -14.21 -18.66
CA GLY A 50 0.88 -14.71 -17.59
C GLY A 50 0.51 -13.64 -16.58
N ASN A 51 -0.73 -13.73 -16.09
CA ASN A 51 -1.22 -12.94 -14.98
C ASN A 51 -2.18 -13.81 -14.17
N THR A 52 -1.83 -14.12 -12.93
CA THR A 52 -2.64 -15.00 -12.06
C THR A 52 -3.92 -14.34 -11.57
N ASN A 53 -4.04 -13.02 -11.67
CA ASN A 53 -5.22 -12.27 -11.27
C ASN A 53 -5.48 -11.06 -12.20
N PRO A 54 -5.96 -11.29 -13.43
CA PRO A 54 -6.22 -10.21 -14.38
C PRO A 54 -7.28 -9.21 -13.90
N ALA A 55 -8.24 -9.66 -13.10
CA ALA A 55 -9.30 -8.83 -12.54
C ALA A 55 -8.80 -7.79 -11.53
N LEU A 56 -7.54 -7.90 -11.05
CA LEU A 56 -6.93 -6.90 -10.18
C LEU A 56 -6.71 -5.55 -10.89
N PHE A 57 -6.79 -5.50 -12.22
CA PHE A 57 -6.37 -4.35 -13.00
C PHE A 57 -7.49 -3.83 -13.91
N ALA A 58 -7.73 -2.51 -13.87
CA ALA A 58 -8.49 -1.81 -14.90
C ALA A 58 -7.64 -1.65 -16.18
N ALA A 59 -6.32 -1.52 -16.02
CA ALA A 59 -5.34 -1.64 -17.09
C ALA A 59 -4.19 -2.53 -16.62
N GLY A 60 -4.02 -3.69 -17.28
CA GLY A 60 -3.02 -4.68 -16.88
C GLY A 60 -1.58 -4.16 -16.96
N PRO A 61 -0.63 -4.84 -16.30
CA PRO A 61 0.78 -4.49 -16.36
C PRO A 61 1.33 -4.59 -17.78
N ALA A 62 2.05 -3.56 -18.18
CA ALA A 62 2.77 -3.45 -19.45
C ALA A 62 4.14 -2.82 -19.20
N ILE A 63 5.15 -3.24 -19.95
CA ILE A 63 6.51 -2.74 -19.84
C ILE A 63 6.90 -2.13 -21.19
N SER A 64 7.37 -0.89 -21.20
CA SER A 64 7.88 -0.25 -22.42
C SER A 64 9.22 -0.88 -22.85
N PRO A 65 9.63 -0.75 -24.13
CA PRO A 65 10.96 -1.19 -24.57
C PRO A 65 12.13 -0.52 -23.82
N THR A 66 11.88 0.64 -23.20
CA THR A 66 12.84 1.36 -22.36
C THR A 66 12.81 0.95 -20.88
N GLY A 67 11.95 -0.01 -20.52
CA GLY A 67 11.88 -0.59 -19.18
C GLY A 67 10.95 0.09 -18.19
N THR A 68 10.03 0.95 -18.63
CA THR A 68 9.02 1.55 -17.74
C THR A 68 7.83 0.60 -17.57
N LEU A 69 7.54 0.22 -16.33
CA LEU A 69 6.35 -0.58 -15.98
C LEU A 69 5.15 0.35 -15.74
N THR A 70 4.00 0.02 -16.32
CA THR A 70 2.72 0.72 -16.11
C THR A 70 1.60 -0.25 -15.83
N PHE A 71 0.69 0.09 -14.92
CA PHE A 71 -0.55 -0.64 -14.65
C PHE A 71 -1.54 0.26 -13.92
N THR A 72 -2.82 -0.08 -13.95
CA THR A 72 -3.86 0.61 -13.16
C THR A 72 -4.67 -0.45 -12.41
N PRO A 73 -4.61 -0.47 -11.06
CA PRO A 73 -5.54 -1.25 -10.26
C PRO A 73 -7.00 -1.00 -10.66
N ALA A 74 -7.82 -2.04 -10.67
CA ALA A 74 -9.26 -1.87 -10.88
C ALA A 74 -9.92 -1.29 -9.62
N ALA A 75 -10.98 -0.52 -9.82
CA ALA A 75 -11.81 -0.04 -8.73
C ALA A 75 -12.37 -1.22 -7.94
N ASP A 76 -12.32 -1.11 -6.61
CA ASP A 76 -12.70 -2.11 -5.62
C ASP A 76 -11.90 -3.44 -5.72
N ALA A 77 -10.86 -3.49 -6.56
CA ALA A 77 -10.09 -4.70 -6.81
C ALA A 77 -8.87 -4.78 -5.89
N ASN A 78 -8.71 -5.94 -5.26
CA ASN A 78 -7.70 -6.15 -4.22
C ASN A 78 -7.10 -7.57 -4.30
N GLY A 79 -5.87 -7.73 -3.82
CA GLY A 79 -5.16 -9.00 -3.75
C GLY A 79 -3.75 -8.87 -4.29
N SER A 80 -3.20 -9.96 -4.79
CA SER A 80 -1.94 -9.97 -5.52
C SER A 80 -2.08 -10.56 -6.91
N ALA A 81 -1.21 -10.16 -7.83
CA ALA A 81 -1.06 -10.78 -9.13
C ALA A 81 0.42 -11.13 -9.36
N THR A 82 0.69 -12.39 -9.65
CA THR A 82 2.00 -12.80 -10.17
C THR A 82 1.96 -12.60 -11.68
N ILE A 83 2.85 -11.74 -12.15
CA ILE A 83 2.98 -11.39 -13.56
C ILE A 83 4.18 -12.14 -14.12
N THR A 84 3.95 -12.92 -15.17
CA THR A 84 4.98 -13.61 -15.94
C THR A 84 5.21 -12.83 -17.23
N LEU A 85 6.47 -12.55 -17.54
CA LEU A 85 6.86 -11.83 -18.74
C LEU A 85 8.15 -12.37 -19.35
N ALA A 86 8.33 -12.11 -20.65
CA ALA A 86 9.58 -12.32 -21.38
C ALA A 86 9.87 -11.12 -22.29
N LEU A 87 11.13 -10.92 -22.63
CA LEU A 87 11.57 -9.97 -23.65
C LEU A 87 11.69 -10.71 -24.99
N MET A 88 11.22 -10.09 -26.06
CA MET A 88 11.29 -10.64 -27.41
C MET A 88 11.94 -9.63 -28.37
N ASP A 89 12.88 -10.08 -29.20
CA ASP A 89 13.42 -9.31 -30.33
C ASP A 89 12.74 -9.71 -31.66
N ASN A 90 13.11 -9.05 -32.75
CA ASN A 90 12.58 -9.33 -34.08
C ASN A 90 13.57 -10.07 -35.02
N GLY A 91 14.65 -10.64 -34.49
CA GLY A 91 15.63 -11.43 -35.24
C GLY A 91 15.14 -12.83 -35.62
N GLY A 92 14.13 -13.34 -34.92
CA GLY A 92 13.41 -14.58 -35.23
C GLY A 92 14.16 -15.88 -34.86
N THR A 93 13.58 -17.02 -35.21
CA THR A 93 14.06 -18.36 -34.78
C THR A 93 14.69 -19.21 -35.88
N ALA A 94 14.90 -18.65 -37.06
CA ALA A 94 15.49 -19.39 -38.19
C ALA A 94 16.92 -19.84 -37.88
N ASN A 95 17.31 -21.01 -38.41
CA ASN A 95 18.66 -21.59 -38.24
C ASN A 95 19.09 -21.79 -36.77
N GLY A 96 18.13 -21.99 -35.86
CA GLY A 96 18.39 -22.19 -34.44
C GLY A 96 18.51 -20.89 -33.62
N GLY A 97 18.08 -19.77 -34.19
CA GLY A 97 17.99 -18.51 -33.44
C GLY A 97 16.99 -18.57 -32.28
N VAL A 98 17.19 -17.73 -31.28
CA VAL A 98 16.30 -17.59 -30.12
C VAL A 98 15.91 -16.13 -30.01
N ASP A 99 14.64 -15.82 -30.23
CA ASP A 99 14.13 -14.43 -30.22
C ASP A 99 13.47 -14.03 -28.91
N THR A 100 13.44 -14.93 -27.92
CA THR A 100 12.69 -14.76 -26.68
C THR A 100 13.55 -15.10 -25.47
N SER A 101 13.59 -14.21 -24.48
CA SER A 101 14.33 -14.41 -23.24
C SER A 101 13.73 -15.53 -22.38
N ALA A 102 14.47 -15.97 -21.37
CA ALA A 102 13.87 -16.72 -20.27
C ALA A 102 12.73 -15.89 -19.61
N ALA A 103 11.64 -16.56 -19.25
CA ALA A 103 10.55 -15.92 -18.53
C ALA A 103 11.00 -15.51 -17.12
N GLN A 104 10.59 -14.31 -16.70
CA GLN A 104 10.75 -13.82 -15.34
C GLN A 104 9.37 -13.57 -14.72
N THR A 105 9.32 -13.53 -13.38
CA THR A 105 8.09 -13.22 -12.64
C THR A 105 8.31 -12.11 -11.63
N PHE A 106 7.25 -11.35 -11.36
CA PHE A 106 7.20 -10.40 -10.25
C PHE A 106 5.79 -10.34 -9.67
N VAL A 107 5.67 -9.95 -8.41
CA VAL A 107 4.39 -9.81 -7.71
C VAL A 107 3.99 -8.35 -7.61
N ILE A 108 2.70 -8.06 -7.81
CA ILE A 108 2.07 -6.81 -7.38
C ILE A 108 1.20 -7.13 -6.16
N ASN A 109 1.42 -6.47 -5.02
CA ASN A 109 0.72 -6.75 -3.75
C ASN A 109 0.06 -5.49 -3.12
N ALA A 110 -0.98 -5.73 -2.32
CA ALA A 110 -1.61 -4.76 -1.42
C ALA A 110 -2.11 -5.53 -0.16
N SER A 111 -1.68 -5.25 1.09
CA SER A 111 -2.09 -5.97 2.34
C SER A 111 -2.69 -5.02 3.43
N THR A 112 -3.01 -5.49 4.66
CA THR A 112 -3.85 -4.74 5.64
C THR A 112 -3.81 -5.22 7.11
N ASN A 113 -4.18 -4.36 8.07
CA ASN A 113 -4.45 -4.71 9.47
C ASN A 113 -5.69 -5.60 9.69
N LYS A 114 -6.59 -5.70 8.71
CA LYS A 114 -7.79 -6.57 8.80
C LYS A 114 -7.47 -8.07 8.77
N VAL A 115 -6.20 -8.46 8.63
CA VAL A 115 -5.74 -9.85 8.81
C VAL A 115 -5.88 -10.34 10.26
N TYR A 116 -6.02 -9.42 11.22
CA TYR A 116 -6.22 -9.73 12.65
C TYR A 116 -7.70 -9.88 13.06
N GLY A 117 -8.63 -9.74 12.13
CA GLY A 117 -10.05 -9.95 12.39
C GLY A 117 -10.68 -8.91 13.31
N LYS A 118 -11.64 -9.35 14.14
CA LYS A 118 -12.41 -8.42 15.00
C LYS A 118 -11.71 -8.04 16.31
N LEU A 119 -10.73 -8.83 16.76
CA LEU A 119 -10.02 -8.61 18.02
C LEU A 119 -10.95 -8.47 19.25
N ALA A 120 -12.12 -9.11 19.23
CA ALA A 120 -13.14 -8.94 20.27
C ALA A 120 -12.66 -9.37 21.67
N HIS A 121 -11.62 -10.19 21.75
CA HIS A 121 -11.04 -10.67 22.99
C HIS A 121 -10.14 -9.65 23.70
N LEU A 122 -9.66 -8.59 23.02
CA LEU A 122 -8.74 -7.61 23.62
C LEU A 122 -9.41 -6.63 24.61
N GLY A 123 -10.75 -6.61 24.64
CA GLY A 123 -11.54 -5.71 25.47
C GLY A 123 -11.43 -4.25 25.03
N VAL A 124 -12.57 -3.56 24.90
CA VAL A 124 -12.59 -2.12 24.58
C VAL A 124 -13.31 -1.39 25.71
N VAL A 125 -12.73 -0.29 26.16
CA VAL A 125 -13.28 0.60 27.18
C VAL A 125 -13.35 2.01 26.63
N GLU A 126 -14.32 2.79 27.10
CA GLU A 126 -14.34 4.23 26.84
C GLU A 126 -13.55 4.95 27.94
N ARG A 127 -12.56 5.76 27.54
CA ARG A 127 -11.80 6.66 28.43
C ARG A 127 -11.66 8.00 27.75
N ASN A 128 -11.80 9.09 28.50
CA ASN A 128 -11.60 10.46 28.00
C ASN A 128 -12.38 10.79 26.71
N GLY A 129 -13.57 10.21 26.53
CA GLY A 129 -14.43 10.45 25.35
C GLY A 129 -14.03 9.70 24.08
N ARG A 130 -13.14 8.71 24.16
CA ARG A 130 -12.72 7.86 23.04
C ARG A 130 -12.64 6.39 23.45
N TYR A 131 -12.62 5.49 22.46
CA TYR A 131 -12.37 4.07 22.71
C TYR A 131 -10.88 3.78 22.87
N GLU A 132 -10.55 2.88 23.78
CA GLU A 132 -9.19 2.38 24.01
C GLU A 132 -9.24 0.88 24.29
N TYR A 133 -8.14 0.17 24.06
CA TYR A 133 -8.02 -1.20 24.56
C TYR A 133 -8.02 -1.21 26.09
N ALA A 134 -8.64 -2.22 26.70
CA ALA A 134 -8.70 -2.36 28.15
C ALA A 134 -7.29 -2.55 28.75
N ASP A 135 -6.54 -3.52 28.21
CA ASP A 135 -5.26 -3.99 28.75
C ASP A 135 -4.18 -4.22 27.65
N HIS A 136 -4.22 -3.44 26.55
CA HIS A 136 -3.24 -3.53 25.45
C HIS A 136 -2.61 -2.16 25.12
N PRO A 137 -1.79 -1.60 26.03
CA PRO A 137 -1.29 -0.22 25.92
C PRO A 137 -0.33 0.00 24.74
N ASN A 138 0.32 -1.07 24.26
CA ASN A 138 1.24 -0.99 23.12
C ASN A 138 0.55 -1.26 21.77
N GLY A 139 -0.72 -1.66 21.77
CA GLY A 139 -1.43 -2.09 20.57
C GLY A 139 -1.25 -3.58 20.26
N VAL A 140 -1.54 -3.94 19.01
CA VAL A 140 -1.58 -5.30 18.48
C VAL A 140 -0.22 -5.66 17.91
N ALA A 141 0.41 -6.72 18.41
CA ALA A 141 1.69 -7.23 17.93
C ALA A 141 1.53 -8.30 16.83
N GLU A 142 2.62 -8.65 16.15
CA GLU A 142 2.62 -9.66 15.08
C GLU A 142 2.34 -11.08 15.59
N THR A 143 2.49 -11.30 16.89
CA THR A 143 2.13 -12.54 17.59
C THR A 143 0.62 -12.72 17.78
N GLU A 144 -0.19 -11.69 17.52
CA GLU A 144 -1.65 -11.79 17.58
C GLU A 144 -2.16 -12.82 16.57
N GLN A 145 -3.19 -13.57 16.96
CA GLN A 145 -3.73 -14.63 16.13
C GLN A 145 -4.33 -14.04 14.85
N LEU A 146 -3.95 -14.61 13.70
CA LEU A 146 -4.58 -14.28 12.43
C LEU A 146 -5.99 -14.87 12.41
N ASP A 147 -6.96 -14.02 12.06
CA ASP A 147 -8.38 -14.34 11.91
C ASP A 147 -8.93 -13.50 10.76
N PHE A 148 -8.73 -13.96 9.53
CA PHE A 148 -9.06 -13.17 8.35
C PHE A 148 -10.56 -12.87 8.30
N TYR A 149 -10.93 -11.61 8.46
CA TYR A 149 -12.33 -11.18 8.53
C TYR A 149 -12.67 -10.27 7.34
N SER A 150 -13.83 -10.51 6.73
CA SER A 150 -14.30 -9.95 5.45
C SER A 150 -13.56 -10.50 4.21
N PRO A 151 -14.16 -10.47 3.00
CA PRO A 151 -13.48 -10.87 1.77
C PRO A 151 -12.14 -10.14 1.56
N TYR A 152 -12.07 -8.87 1.94
CA TYR A 152 -10.85 -8.06 1.94
C TYR A 152 -9.78 -8.61 2.90
N GLY A 153 -10.13 -8.87 4.16
CA GLY A 153 -9.19 -9.45 5.13
C GLY A 153 -8.71 -10.84 4.71
N CYS A 154 -9.58 -11.65 4.10
CA CYS A 154 -9.23 -12.95 3.53
C CYS A 154 -8.25 -12.84 2.36
N SER A 155 -8.52 -11.99 1.36
CA SER A 155 -7.65 -11.86 0.19
C SER A 155 -6.25 -11.35 0.59
N LYS A 156 -6.20 -10.34 1.47
CA LYS A 156 -4.93 -9.81 2.00
C LYS A 156 -4.21 -10.82 2.89
N GLY A 157 -4.94 -11.53 3.75
CA GLY A 157 -4.38 -12.55 4.62
C GLY A 157 -3.75 -13.70 3.85
N VAL A 158 -4.38 -14.16 2.77
CA VAL A 158 -3.79 -15.17 1.89
C VAL A 158 -2.51 -14.65 1.22
N ALA A 159 -2.53 -13.41 0.69
CA ALA A 159 -1.34 -12.81 0.07
C ALA A 159 -0.18 -12.59 1.07
N ASP A 160 -0.50 -12.14 2.28
CA ASP A 160 0.42 -12.00 3.40
C ASP A 160 1.15 -13.32 3.69
N GLN A 161 0.39 -14.42 3.82
CA GLN A 161 0.95 -15.73 4.12
C GLN A 161 1.77 -16.29 2.95
N TYR A 162 1.32 -16.14 1.70
CA TYR A 162 2.11 -16.56 0.53
C TYR A 162 3.43 -15.80 0.40
N THR A 163 3.41 -14.48 0.64
CA THR A 163 4.60 -13.64 0.57
C THR A 163 5.66 -14.12 1.56
N ILE A 164 5.24 -14.45 2.79
CA ILE A 164 6.10 -14.99 3.84
C ILE A 164 6.61 -16.39 3.47
N ASP A 165 5.73 -17.26 2.99
CA ASP A 165 6.09 -18.65 2.71
C ASP A 165 7.02 -18.78 1.50
N TYR A 166 6.88 -17.90 0.50
CA TYR A 166 7.79 -17.90 -0.66
C TYR A 166 9.24 -17.56 -0.29
N ALA A 167 9.48 -16.78 0.77
CA ALA A 167 10.83 -16.64 1.30
C ALA A 167 11.35 -17.94 1.90
N ARG A 168 10.49 -18.69 2.60
CA ARG A 168 10.87 -19.96 3.26
C ARG A 168 11.13 -21.08 2.27
N ILE A 169 10.28 -21.21 1.25
CA ILE A 169 10.33 -22.31 0.28
C ILE A 169 11.29 -22.02 -0.87
N TYR A 170 11.31 -20.79 -1.37
CA TYR A 170 12.03 -20.44 -2.60
C TYR A 170 13.18 -19.45 -2.37
N GLY A 171 13.42 -19.02 -1.14
CA GLY A 171 14.51 -18.08 -0.82
C GLY A 171 14.30 -16.68 -1.40
N LEU A 172 13.06 -16.32 -1.74
CA LEU A 172 12.76 -14.95 -2.17
C LEU A 172 13.02 -13.96 -1.03
N LYS A 173 13.47 -12.76 -1.39
CA LYS A 173 13.74 -11.66 -0.44
C LYS A 173 12.46 -10.84 -0.25
N THR A 174 11.52 -11.36 0.55
CA THR A 174 10.19 -10.76 0.75
C THR A 174 10.02 -10.25 2.18
N VAL A 175 9.29 -9.15 2.34
CA VAL A 175 8.93 -8.58 3.63
C VAL A 175 7.48 -8.15 3.57
N THR A 176 6.70 -8.48 4.58
CA THR A 176 5.28 -8.11 4.64
C THR A 176 5.06 -6.99 5.64
N PHE A 177 4.41 -5.90 5.22
CA PHE A 177 3.92 -4.86 6.11
C PHE A 177 2.41 -4.99 6.33
N ARG A 178 2.00 -5.21 7.57
CA ARG A 178 0.61 -5.21 8.03
C ARG A 178 0.26 -3.81 8.49
N GLN A 179 -0.27 -3.03 7.56
CA GLN A 179 -0.39 -1.58 7.73
C GLN A 179 -1.69 -1.18 8.42
N SER A 180 -1.62 -0.22 9.34
CA SER A 180 -2.78 0.49 9.87
C SER A 180 -3.18 1.66 8.96
N CYS A 181 -3.71 2.76 9.51
CA CYS A 181 -4.15 3.90 8.73
C CYS A 181 -2.99 4.76 8.24
N ILE A 182 -2.76 4.74 6.92
CA ILE A 182 -1.79 5.59 6.23
C ILE A 182 -2.48 6.83 5.68
N TYR A 183 -1.83 7.99 5.86
CA TYR A 183 -2.30 9.24 5.27
C TYR A 183 -1.15 10.16 4.86
N GLY A 184 -1.43 11.12 3.97
CA GLY A 184 -0.47 12.16 3.63
C GLY A 184 -0.71 12.77 2.27
N GLU A 185 0.25 13.60 1.86
CA GLU A 185 0.22 14.27 0.56
C GLU A 185 0.03 13.29 -0.59
N ARG A 186 -0.64 13.73 -1.66
CA ARG A 186 -0.99 12.90 -2.84
C ARG A 186 -2.08 11.85 -2.61
N GLN A 187 -2.62 11.72 -1.39
CA GLN A 187 -3.78 10.88 -1.15
C GLN A 187 -5.07 11.64 -1.50
N LEU A 188 -5.79 11.17 -2.51
CA LEU A 188 -7.10 11.69 -2.92
C LEU A 188 -8.22 10.97 -2.15
N GLY A 189 -8.24 11.13 -0.83
CA GLY A 189 -9.18 10.42 0.05
C GLY A 189 -10.65 10.71 -0.27
N ILE A 190 -11.49 9.69 -0.11
CA ILE A 190 -12.95 9.73 -0.30
C ILE A 190 -13.66 9.16 0.93
N GLU A 191 -14.98 9.30 1.00
CA GLU A 191 -15.76 8.89 2.18
C GLU A 191 -15.55 7.41 2.57
N ASP A 192 -15.35 6.54 1.58
CA ASP A 192 -15.15 5.11 1.81
C ASP A 192 -13.67 4.71 2.01
N GLN A 193 -12.70 5.59 1.74
CA GLN A 193 -11.27 5.24 1.82
C GLN A 193 -10.35 6.43 2.15
N GLY A 194 -9.40 6.20 3.06
CA GLY A 194 -8.42 7.21 3.46
C GLY A 194 -9.05 8.29 4.34
N TRP A 195 -9.67 7.88 5.44
CA TRP A 195 -10.53 8.74 6.27
C TRP A 195 -9.86 10.04 6.74
N VAL A 196 -8.57 10.03 7.08
CA VAL A 196 -7.83 11.24 7.48
C VAL A 196 -7.74 12.22 6.32
N ALA A 197 -7.42 11.73 5.12
CA ALA A 197 -7.37 12.56 3.92
C ALA A 197 -8.76 13.04 3.50
N TRP A 198 -9.77 12.16 3.51
CA TRP A 198 -11.15 12.56 3.24
C TRP A 198 -11.59 13.70 4.14
N PHE A 199 -11.39 13.56 5.46
CA PHE A 199 -11.76 14.58 6.43
C PHE A 199 -11.01 15.89 6.20
N ALA A 200 -9.70 15.84 5.95
CA ALA A 200 -8.90 17.02 5.66
C ALA A 200 -9.34 17.73 4.35
N ILE A 201 -9.61 16.96 3.29
CA ILE A 201 -10.07 17.48 1.99
C ILE A 201 -11.45 18.11 2.14
N ALA A 202 -12.43 17.37 2.68
CA ALA A 202 -13.80 17.85 2.86
C ALA A 202 -13.85 19.10 3.76
N ALA A 203 -13.08 19.12 4.86
CA ALA A 203 -12.96 20.28 5.72
C ALA A 203 -12.39 21.50 4.99
N THR A 204 -11.33 21.31 4.20
CA THR A 204 -10.67 22.38 3.45
C THR A 204 -11.59 22.95 2.35
N LEU A 205 -12.45 22.12 1.77
CA LEU A 205 -13.39 22.49 0.70
C LEU A 205 -14.78 22.88 1.21
N GLY A 206 -14.99 22.91 2.53
CA GLY A 206 -16.29 23.26 3.14
C GLY A 206 -17.41 22.27 2.84
N LYS A 207 -17.09 20.98 2.65
CA LYS A 207 -18.07 19.91 2.41
C LYS A 207 -18.57 19.32 3.74
N GLN A 208 -19.78 18.76 3.70
CA GLN A 208 -20.35 18.05 4.85
C GLN A 208 -19.65 16.70 5.04
N LEU A 209 -19.38 16.34 6.29
CA LEU A 209 -18.83 15.04 6.68
C LEU A 209 -19.90 14.12 7.26
N THR A 210 -19.82 12.82 6.96
CA THR A 210 -20.58 11.79 7.67
C THR A 210 -19.70 11.14 8.73
N ILE A 211 -20.20 11.05 9.96
CA ILE A 211 -19.61 10.25 11.03
C ILE A 211 -20.40 8.94 11.13
N TYR A 212 -19.75 7.82 10.84
CA TYR A 212 -20.35 6.50 11.01
C TYR A 212 -20.13 6.00 12.44
N GLY A 213 -21.23 5.78 13.16
CA GLY A 213 -21.21 5.48 14.60
C GLY A 213 -21.15 6.75 15.45
N ASP A 214 -20.47 6.71 16.58
CA ASP A 214 -20.37 7.83 17.52
C ASP A 214 -19.10 8.68 17.32
N GLY A 215 -18.22 8.28 16.41
CA GLY A 215 -16.97 8.98 16.11
C GLY A 215 -15.83 8.71 17.09
N LYS A 216 -16.04 7.86 18.10
CA LYS A 216 -15.07 7.58 19.17
C LYS A 216 -14.06 6.48 18.80
N GLN A 217 -14.23 5.82 17.66
CA GLN A 217 -13.33 4.77 17.20
C GLN A 217 -11.92 5.31 16.96
N ILE A 218 -10.91 4.52 17.32
CA ILE A 218 -9.51 4.90 17.25
C ILE A 218 -8.74 4.09 16.23
N ARG A 219 -7.90 4.80 15.48
CA ARG A 219 -6.80 4.22 14.72
C ARG A 219 -5.50 4.86 15.15
N ASP A 220 -4.42 4.11 15.15
CA ASP A 220 -3.12 4.73 14.95
C ASP A 220 -2.97 5.19 13.49
N VAL A 221 -2.36 6.35 13.31
CA VAL A 221 -2.28 7.04 12.02
C VAL A 221 -0.84 7.35 11.69
N LEU A 222 -0.41 6.97 10.49
CA LEU A 222 0.95 7.07 10.03
C LEU A 222 1.05 8.00 8.82
N ASP A 223 1.92 9.01 8.93
CA ASP A 223 2.23 9.89 7.81
C ASP A 223 2.99 9.11 6.72
N VAL A 224 2.65 9.36 5.46
CA VAL A 224 3.22 8.67 4.30
C VAL A 224 4.75 8.79 4.24
N ARG A 225 5.35 9.87 4.74
CA ARG A 225 6.82 10.02 4.77
C ARG A 225 7.48 9.02 5.71
N ASP A 226 6.85 8.73 6.86
CA ASP A 226 7.33 7.70 7.78
C ASP A 226 7.17 6.30 7.16
N LEU A 227 6.09 6.06 6.40
CA LEU A 227 5.91 4.82 5.66
C LEU A 227 6.97 4.64 4.55
N VAL A 228 7.26 5.69 3.77
CA VAL A 228 8.31 5.64 2.73
C VAL A 228 9.66 5.28 3.35
N ARG A 229 9.99 5.89 4.49
CA ARG A 229 11.22 5.55 5.24
C ARG A 229 11.21 4.09 5.71
N ALA A 230 10.07 3.55 6.14
CA ALA A 230 9.95 2.12 6.48
C ALA A 230 10.27 1.22 5.27
N TYR A 231 9.75 1.57 4.09
CA TYR A 231 10.03 0.83 2.84
C TYR A 231 11.51 0.87 2.45
N GLU A 232 12.15 2.03 2.53
CA GLU A 232 13.59 2.19 2.24
C GLU A 232 14.44 1.36 3.22
N MET A 233 14.12 1.42 4.51
CA MET A 233 14.81 0.64 5.55
C MET A 233 14.61 -0.87 5.36
N ALA A 234 13.40 -1.33 5.08
CA ALA A 234 13.13 -2.74 4.81
C ALA A 234 13.79 -3.23 3.53
N TYR A 235 13.82 -2.41 2.48
CA TYR A 235 14.57 -2.74 1.27
C TYR A 235 16.05 -2.94 1.61
N ASN A 236 16.68 -2.03 2.34
CA ASN A 236 18.09 -2.13 2.70
C ASN A 236 18.38 -3.33 3.62
N ALA A 237 17.47 -3.66 4.54
CA ALA A 237 17.62 -4.76 5.50
C ALA A 237 17.15 -6.13 4.97
N ARG A 238 16.56 -6.21 3.77
CA ARG A 238 15.80 -7.38 3.24
C ARG A 238 16.50 -8.73 3.37
N ASP A 239 17.83 -8.76 3.33
CA ASP A 239 18.61 -10.00 3.45
C ASP A 239 18.54 -10.61 4.86
N SER A 240 18.37 -9.77 5.88
CA SER A 240 18.28 -10.17 7.29
C SER A 240 16.85 -10.35 7.81
N ILE A 241 15.86 -9.79 7.12
CA ILE A 241 14.46 -9.74 7.60
C ILE A 241 13.48 -10.50 6.69
N SER A 242 14.00 -11.17 5.65
CA SER A 242 13.16 -11.87 4.68
C SER A 242 12.23 -12.91 5.34
N GLY A 243 11.03 -13.07 4.81
CA GLY A 243 10.04 -14.03 5.30
C GLY A 243 9.39 -13.63 6.62
N THR A 244 9.43 -12.35 6.97
CA THR A 244 8.88 -11.80 8.21
C THR A 244 7.80 -10.76 7.92
N ALA A 245 6.78 -10.71 8.79
CA ALA A 245 5.77 -9.66 8.79
C ALA A 245 6.09 -8.62 9.88
N TYR A 246 5.82 -7.36 9.59
CA TYR A 246 5.91 -6.25 10.54
C TYR A 246 4.63 -5.44 10.54
N ASN A 247 4.15 -5.10 11.73
CA ASN A 247 3.08 -4.14 11.92
C ASN A 247 3.65 -2.73 11.72
N ILE A 248 3.06 -2.00 10.77
CA ILE A 248 3.49 -0.66 10.40
C ILE A 248 2.31 0.29 10.57
N GLY A 249 2.44 1.21 11.52
CA GLY A 249 1.40 2.18 11.87
C GLY A 249 1.98 3.32 12.71
N GLY A 250 1.10 4.23 13.15
CA GLY A 250 1.50 5.34 14.02
C GLY A 250 1.91 4.90 15.43
N GLY A 251 1.48 3.70 15.84
CA GLY A 251 1.67 3.20 17.18
C GLY A 251 0.87 3.97 18.24
N PRO A 252 1.01 3.59 19.53
CA PRO A 252 0.23 4.18 20.62
C PRO A 252 0.46 5.69 20.82
N ALA A 253 1.62 6.20 20.37
CA ALA A 253 1.95 7.63 20.45
C ALA A 253 1.24 8.50 19.39
N ASN A 254 0.76 7.91 18.29
CA ASN A 254 0.09 8.63 17.19
C ASN A 254 -1.27 7.99 16.90
N THR A 255 -2.22 8.20 17.81
CA THR A 255 -3.59 7.71 17.67
C THR A 255 -4.59 8.84 17.58
N MET A 256 -5.70 8.64 16.86
CA MET A 256 -6.72 9.66 16.67
C MET A 256 -8.11 9.04 16.41
N SER A 257 -9.13 9.66 17.00
CA SER A 257 -10.56 9.42 16.71
C SER A 257 -11.08 10.31 15.60
N LEU A 258 -12.25 9.98 15.06
CA LEU A 258 -12.97 10.88 14.15
C LEU A 258 -13.29 12.22 14.83
N LEU A 259 -13.67 12.20 16.11
CA LEU A 259 -13.98 13.42 16.87
C LEU A 259 -12.74 14.28 17.15
N GLU A 260 -11.60 13.67 17.51
CA GLU A 260 -10.34 14.39 17.71
C GLU A 260 -9.81 14.98 16.40
N LEU A 261 -9.90 14.23 15.29
CA LEU A 261 -9.55 14.77 13.98
C LEU A 261 -10.43 15.96 13.63
N LEU A 262 -11.75 15.86 13.83
CA LEU A 262 -12.68 16.97 13.59
C LEU A 262 -12.31 18.21 14.39
N ALA A 263 -12.08 18.06 15.69
CA ALA A 263 -11.71 19.18 16.55
C ALA A 263 -10.40 19.84 16.08
N HIS A 264 -9.40 19.04 15.69
CA HIS A 264 -8.16 19.55 15.13
C HIS A 264 -8.37 20.27 13.79
N LEU A 265 -9.19 19.71 12.90
CA LEU A 265 -9.51 20.35 11.61
C LEU A 265 -10.23 21.68 11.82
N GLU A 266 -11.22 21.77 12.70
CA GLU A 266 -11.92 23.03 13.02
C GLU A 266 -10.98 24.09 13.60
N GLN A 267 -10.00 23.69 14.41
CA GLN A 267 -8.96 24.58 14.91
C GLN A 267 -8.06 25.11 13.77
N VAL A 268 -7.68 24.25 12.83
CA VAL A 268 -6.77 24.63 11.72
C VAL A 268 -7.48 25.38 10.59
N THR A 269 -8.75 25.09 10.32
CA THR A 269 -9.56 25.80 9.32
C THR A 269 -10.20 27.08 9.87
N GLY A 270 -10.35 27.18 11.20
CA GLY A 270 -10.96 28.33 11.86
C GLY A 270 -12.46 28.45 11.66
N GLN A 271 -13.14 27.39 11.21
CA GLN A 271 -14.58 27.37 10.96
C GLN A 271 -15.18 26.02 11.40
N PRO A 272 -16.45 26.00 11.87
CA PRO A 272 -17.15 24.75 12.13
C PRO A 272 -17.32 23.92 10.86
N ILE A 273 -17.11 22.61 10.96
CA ILE A 273 -17.28 21.69 9.83
C ILE A 273 -18.68 21.04 9.90
N PRO A 274 -19.54 21.23 8.86
CA PRO A 274 -20.85 20.60 8.80
C PRO A 274 -20.74 19.09 8.87
N ARG A 275 -21.56 18.43 9.70
CA ARG A 275 -21.51 16.99 9.88
C ARG A 275 -22.87 16.36 10.14
N VAL A 276 -23.03 15.11 9.73
CA VAL A 276 -24.17 14.24 10.03
C VAL A 276 -23.69 12.91 10.60
N TYR A 277 -24.57 12.21 11.31
CA TYR A 277 -24.27 10.89 11.87
C TYR A 277 -25.04 9.81 11.10
N ALA A 278 -24.37 8.68 10.87
CA ALA A 278 -24.92 7.50 10.23
C ALA A 278 -24.66 6.24 11.10
N PRO A 279 -25.39 5.14 10.90
CA PRO A 279 -25.12 3.89 11.62
C PRO A 279 -23.66 3.41 11.45
N PRO A 280 -23.08 2.70 12.43
CA PRO A 280 -21.72 2.15 12.32
C PRO A 280 -21.53 1.27 11.08
N ARG A 281 -20.34 1.33 10.47
CA ARG A 281 -20.01 0.47 9.31
C ARG A 281 -19.85 -0.99 9.76
N PRO A 282 -20.40 -1.96 9.01
CA PRO A 282 -20.19 -3.38 9.30
C PRO A 282 -18.71 -3.75 9.29
N GLY A 283 -18.24 -4.42 10.34
CA GLY A 283 -16.84 -4.87 10.43
C GLY A 283 -15.83 -3.79 10.81
N ASP A 284 -16.28 -2.59 11.20
CA ASP A 284 -15.40 -1.57 11.74
C ASP A 284 -14.90 -1.98 13.13
N GLN A 285 -13.59 -1.87 13.35
CA GLN A 285 -12.99 -2.14 14.66
C GLN A 285 -13.15 -0.89 15.54
N PRO A 286 -13.60 -0.98 16.80
CA PRO A 286 -13.65 0.19 17.68
C PRO A 286 -12.27 0.79 17.95
N VAL A 287 -11.25 -0.07 18.04
CA VAL A 287 -9.84 0.32 18.24
C VAL A 287 -8.96 -0.56 17.37
N PHE A 288 -8.00 0.05 16.68
CA PHE A 288 -6.85 -0.65 16.13
C PHE A 288 -5.60 0.22 16.27
N VAL A 289 -4.55 -0.34 16.88
CA VAL A 289 -3.26 0.33 17.08
C VAL A 289 -2.18 -0.70 16.81
N CYS A 290 -1.20 -0.41 15.95
CA CYS A 290 -0.05 -1.29 15.75
C CYS A 290 0.91 -1.21 16.95
N ASP A 291 1.33 -2.36 17.47
CA ASP A 291 2.58 -2.45 18.20
C ASP A 291 3.74 -2.47 17.20
N VAL A 292 4.48 -1.37 17.11
CA VAL A 292 5.54 -1.17 16.11
C VAL A 292 6.93 -1.60 16.59
N ARG A 293 7.04 -2.18 17.79
CA ARG A 293 8.33 -2.51 18.41
C ARG A 293 9.14 -3.53 17.61
N SER A 294 8.49 -4.46 16.93
CA SER A 294 9.17 -5.44 16.06
C SER A 294 9.89 -4.74 14.90
N ALA A 295 9.23 -3.77 14.27
CA ALA A 295 9.85 -2.94 13.23
C ALA A 295 10.97 -2.05 13.80
N GLU A 296 10.80 -1.51 15.01
CA GLU A 296 11.85 -0.73 15.69
C GLU A 296 13.12 -1.54 15.91
N VAL A 297 12.99 -2.77 16.40
CA VAL A 297 14.14 -3.66 16.63
C VAL A 297 14.77 -4.11 15.31
N ALA A 298 13.98 -4.51 14.33
CA ALA A 298 14.49 -5.11 13.10
C ALA A 298 15.03 -4.09 12.08
N LEU A 299 14.44 -2.89 12.03
CA LEU A 299 14.72 -1.87 11.02
C LEU A 299 15.38 -0.61 11.58
N ALA A 300 15.47 -0.47 12.92
CA ALA A 300 15.73 0.83 13.57
C ALA A 300 14.72 1.91 13.13
N TRP A 301 13.48 1.50 12.82
CA TRP A 301 12.41 2.37 12.34
C TRP A 301 11.38 2.67 13.42
N LYS A 302 10.96 3.92 13.53
CA LYS A 302 9.78 4.32 14.31
C LYS A 302 9.12 5.55 13.69
N PRO A 303 7.80 5.77 13.84
CA PRO A 303 7.15 6.99 13.40
C PRO A 303 7.78 8.23 14.05
N GLU A 304 8.06 9.26 13.24
CA GLU A 304 8.66 10.52 13.71
C GLU A 304 7.69 11.69 13.60
N ILE A 305 6.74 11.63 12.66
CA ILE A 305 5.78 12.70 12.42
C ILE A 305 4.57 12.52 13.33
N ARG A 306 4.28 13.55 14.13
CA ARG A 306 3.09 13.55 14.99
C ARG A 306 1.83 13.70 14.14
N VAL A 307 0.73 13.06 14.54
CA VAL A 307 -0.56 13.15 13.82
C VAL A 307 -1.00 14.59 13.55
N THR A 308 -0.89 15.48 14.54
CA THR A 308 -1.33 16.88 14.38
C THR A 308 -0.49 17.65 13.36
N GLU A 309 0.79 17.31 13.25
CA GLU A 309 1.73 17.89 12.29
C GLU A 309 1.49 17.36 10.89
N GLY A 310 1.37 16.04 10.71
CA GLY A 310 1.11 15.45 9.40
C GLY A 310 -0.25 15.88 8.83
N VAL A 311 -1.29 16.01 9.67
CA VAL A 311 -2.60 16.54 9.23
C VAL A 311 -2.49 17.99 8.74
N ARG A 312 -1.66 18.82 9.38
CA ARG A 312 -1.39 20.18 8.90
C ARG A 312 -0.71 20.16 7.53
N HIS A 313 0.32 19.33 7.36
CA HIS A 313 0.99 19.16 6.06
C HIS A 313 0.02 18.74 4.96
N LEU A 314 -0.91 17.81 5.27
CA LEU A 314 -1.95 17.41 4.33
C LEU A 314 -2.90 18.55 3.96
N ILE A 315 -3.37 19.33 4.93
CA ILE A 315 -4.22 20.50 4.65
C ILE A 315 -3.49 21.52 3.77
N ASP A 316 -2.22 21.81 4.08
CA ASP A 316 -1.42 22.75 3.29
C ASP A 316 -1.24 22.26 1.86
N TRP A 317 -1.02 20.94 1.68
CA TRP A 317 -0.96 20.32 0.37
C TRP A 317 -2.30 20.42 -0.39
N VAL A 318 -3.43 20.14 0.26
CA VAL A 318 -4.76 20.29 -0.36
C VAL A 318 -5.00 21.73 -0.82
N ARG A 319 -4.67 22.72 0.02
CA ARG A 319 -4.79 24.15 -0.30
C ARG A 319 -3.90 24.58 -1.47
N ALA A 320 -2.71 23.99 -1.58
CA ALA A 320 -1.75 24.29 -2.64
C ALA A 320 -2.11 23.64 -4.00
N ASN A 321 -2.99 22.63 -4.03
CA ASN A 321 -3.35 21.87 -5.24
C ASN A 321 -4.88 21.81 -5.47
N PRO A 322 -5.60 22.94 -5.50
CA PRO A 322 -7.06 22.97 -5.60
C PRO A 322 -7.61 22.35 -6.90
N GLU A 323 -6.82 22.30 -7.97
CA GLU A 323 -7.16 21.69 -9.25
C GLU A 323 -7.35 20.17 -9.16
N LEU A 324 -6.63 19.48 -8.27
CA LEU A 324 -6.77 18.04 -8.07
C LEU A 324 -8.13 17.66 -7.47
N PHE A 325 -8.82 18.61 -6.84
CA PHE A 325 -10.11 18.42 -6.19
C PHE A 325 -11.26 19.12 -6.92
N ALA A 326 -11.04 19.58 -8.15
CA ALA A 326 -12.07 20.26 -8.93
C ALA A 326 -13.33 19.40 -9.14
N TRP A 327 -13.19 18.07 -9.18
CA TRP A 327 -14.28 17.11 -9.30
C TRP A 327 -15.24 17.08 -8.10
N MET A 328 -14.82 17.64 -6.95
CA MET A 328 -15.64 17.72 -5.74
C MET A 328 -16.46 19.00 -5.63
N LYS A 329 -16.23 20.01 -6.49
CA LYS A 329 -16.95 21.29 -6.41
C LYS A 329 -18.41 21.11 -6.76
#